data_AF-A0A4R6Y501-F1
#
_entry.id   AF-A0A4R6Y501-F1
#
_cell.length_a   1.000
_cell.length_b   1.000
_cell.length_c   1.000
_cell.angle_alpha   90.00
_cell.angle_beta   90.00
_cell.angle_gamma   90.00
#
_symmetry.space_group_name_H-M   'P 1'
#
loop_
_entity.id
_entity.type
_entity.pdbx_description
1 polymer ?
#
loop_
_entity_poly.entity_id
_entity_poly.type
_entity_poly.pdbx_seq_one_letter_code
_entity_poly.pdbx_strand_id
1 'polypeptide(L)'
;MSTADTVSKLSQVSRLNAIVAQLGQAGVLDKIALTHEVLDLITQLERGQTRSVPALMQEALLNPNDVTALQTALQAYLDANHHTPDHIRIASKIHQDKFHTPLPSVEQTASVPLGLFDFYMDKRQGAFAADIPEPDGSLDAVVEGLVKEVRAFKYTESAVTAYEAATVKVGLPAIREAMDAFRAAVPESYIEQRQYYHDHQKERQRLNAAFTKAKNKADALYQEFCREQTADKVAQIKSLLAQKYEAGAAAIAKLNEWSSISQEQANAWVEHNTHIESSALSRLKRDGYRTDVRQDLADFYRLTGGKLGKVVLKSEGDARANTRDVFGDDAHEVFMGRSFSRKSLFHELGHQLERDPVASVLANEFLVRRRESEQLYSLNLLTGSHCFGRDEVAYKDSWIHPYVGKRYRNQSTEVFSVAMEHLSDAERAQRLMIKDREMFDLVAGYITSEMSELSQFNRAISQARMAKKQATADAKQAEQNAQDQMIAATIFIDDAISEEQALPEAQDRDMCRKFVRWESKKGSTAKWYGQYRHWLIYSGVFKDRCNAKWLKGFVAVNGQDVHSWSSVHTVSGDETVLKRLLWKLTHE
;
A
#
# COMPACT_ATOMS: atom_id res chain seq x y z
N MET A 1 19.50 -6.77 -36.11
CA MET A 1 18.22 -6.74 -36.85
C MET A 1 18.44 -6.01 -38.15
N SER A 2 18.06 -6.61 -39.28
CA SER A 2 18.23 -5.96 -40.58
C SER A 2 17.24 -4.82 -40.74
N THR A 3 17.56 -3.82 -41.58
CA THR A 3 16.64 -2.73 -41.93
C THR A 3 15.33 -3.27 -42.53
N ALA A 4 15.40 -4.43 -43.19
CA ALA A 4 14.24 -5.14 -43.73
C ALA A 4 13.32 -5.71 -42.64
N ASP A 5 13.86 -6.24 -41.54
CA ASP A 5 13.06 -6.73 -40.40
C ASP A 5 12.29 -5.61 -39.71
N THR A 6 12.91 -4.44 -39.56
CA THR A 6 12.27 -3.28 -38.92
C THR A 6 11.17 -2.68 -39.79
N VAL A 7 11.39 -2.59 -41.11
CA VAL A 7 10.37 -2.13 -42.07
C VAL A 7 9.20 -3.10 -42.16
N SER A 8 9.45 -4.42 -42.11
CA SER A 8 8.42 -5.45 -42.10
C SER A 8 7.51 -5.35 -40.85
N LYS A 9 8.11 -5.16 -39.67
CA LYS A 9 7.37 -5.01 -38.40
C LYS A 9 6.56 -3.72 -38.34
N LEU A 10 7.10 -2.59 -38.82
CA LEU A 10 6.36 -1.31 -38.88
C LEU A 10 5.17 -1.36 -39.86
N SER A 11 5.32 -2.10 -40.97
CA SER A 11 4.23 -2.42 -41.90
C SER A 11 3.13 -3.25 -41.24
N GLN A 12 3.48 -4.25 -40.41
CA GLN A 12 2.50 -5.08 -39.71
C GLN A 12 1.68 -4.28 -38.66
N VAL A 13 2.33 -3.41 -37.89
CA VAL A 13 1.65 -2.55 -36.90
C VAL A 13 0.69 -1.56 -37.59
N SER A 14 1.12 -0.96 -38.71
CA SER A 14 0.26 -0.04 -39.47
C SER A 14 -0.97 -0.75 -40.08
N ARG A 15 -0.82 -2.01 -40.51
CA ARG A 15 -1.94 -2.83 -41.01
C ARG A 15 -2.91 -3.21 -39.88
N LEU A 16 -2.40 -3.56 -38.70
CA LEU A 16 -3.23 -3.88 -37.53
C LEU A 16 -4.06 -2.67 -37.08
N ASN A 17 -3.48 -1.48 -37.06
CA ASN A 17 -4.20 -0.24 -36.74
C ASN A 17 -5.32 0.07 -37.75
N ALA A 18 -5.09 -0.21 -39.03
CA ALA A 18 -6.14 -0.04 -40.06
C ALA A 18 -7.30 -1.03 -39.87
N ILE A 19 -7.00 -2.29 -39.51
CA ILE A 19 -8.01 -3.32 -39.21
C ILE A 19 -8.85 -2.92 -37.98
N VAL A 20 -8.21 -2.47 -36.90
CA VAL A 20 -8.91 -2.01 -35.69
C VAL A 20 -9.83 -0.83 -36.01
N ALA A 21 -9.37 0.13 -36.83
CA ALA A 21 -10.19 1.26 -37.25
C ALA A 21 -11.41 0.83 -38.10
N GLN A 22 -11.23 -0.11 -39.03
CA GLN A 22 -12.32 -0.66 -39.84
C GLN A 22 -13.33 -1.46 -39.02
N LEU A 23 -12.87 -2.28 -38.07
CA LEU A 23 -13.75 -3.02 -37.15
C LEU A 23 -14.54 -2.09 -36.21
N GLY A 24 -13.94 -0.97 -35.82
CA GLY A 24 -14.63 0.10 -35.09
C GLY A 24 -15.71 0.78 -35.94
N GLN A 25 -15.41 1.13 -37.19
CA GLN A 25 -16.39 1.73 -38.11
C GLN A 25 -17.55 0.77 -38.45
N ALA A 26 -17.31 -0.54 -38.44
CA ALA A 26 -18.32 -1.56 -38.66
C ALA A 26 -19.18 -1.88 -37.41
N GLY A 27 -18.98 -1.19 -36.27
CA GLY A 27 -19.75 -1.39 -35.04
C GLY A 27 -19.46 -2.73 -34.34
N VAL A 28 -18.36 -3.40 -34.68
CA VAL A 28 -17.99 -4.72 -34.13
C VAL A 28 -17.40 -4.59 -32.72
N LEU A 29 -16.72 -3.48 -32.44
CA LEU A 29 -16.05 -3.21 -31.16
C LEU A 29 -17.03 -2.80 -30.03
N ASP A 30 -18.28 -2.46 -30.35
CA ASP A 30 -19.30 -2.05 -29.37
C ASP A 30 -19.93 -3.24 -28.60
N LYS A 31 -19.57 -4.48 -28.94
CA LYS A 31 -19.92 -5.69 -28.17
C LYS A 31 -18.81 -5.97 -27.15
N ILE A 32 -19.01 -5.46 -25.92
CA ILE A 32 -18.05 -5.22 -24.82
C ILE A 32 -17.14 -6.41 -24.36
N ALA A 33 -17.26 -7.62 -24.90
CA ALA A 33 -16.33 -8.72 -24.59
C ALA A 33 -15.06 -8.75 -25.47
N LEU A 34 -15.13 -8.23 -26.70
CA LEU A 34 -14.07 -8.42 -27.71
C LEU A 34 -12.79 -7.61 -27.47
N THR A 35 -12.85 -6.49 -26.75
CA THR A 35 -11.73 -5.53 -26.68
C THR A 35 -10.51 -6.07 -25.93
N HIS A 36 -10.71 -6.85 -24.86
CA HIS A 36 -9.59 -7.38 -24.08
C HIS A 36 -8.83 -8.50 -24.80
N GLU A 37 -9.53 -9.39 -25.47
CA GLU A 37 -8.93 -10.53 -26.18
C GLU A 37 -8.29 -10.10 -27.50
N VAL A 38 -8.88 -9.12 -28.19
CA VAL A 38 -8.25 -8.49 -29.37
C VAL A 38 -6.98 -7.74 -28.97
N LEU A 39 -6.98 -7.03 -27.83
CA LEU A 39 -5.78 -6.37 -27.31
C LEU A 39 -4.68 -7.38 -26.90
N ASP A 40 -5.05 -8.52 -26.33
CA ASP A 40 -4.09 -9.57 -25.99
C ASP A 40 -3.49 -10.22 -27.24
N LEU A 41 -4.31 -10.49 -28.26
CA LEU A 41 -3.84 -10.99 -29.56
C LEU A 41 -2.88 -10.02 -30.25
N ILE A 42 -3.18 -8.71 -30.24
CA ILE A 42 -2.29 -7.65 -30.75
C ILE A 42 -0.96 -7.67 -29.98
N THR A 43 -1.02 -7.78 -28.66
CA THR A 43 0.16 -7.83 -27.80
C THR A 43 1.03 -9.08 -28.05
N GLN A 44 0.42 -10.25 -28.29
CA GLN A 44 1.14 -11.48 -28.62
C GLN A 44 1.83 -11.38 -30.00
N LEU A 45 1.17 -10.77 -30.98
CA LEU A 45 1.73 -10.52 -32.31
C LEU A 45 2.89 -9.52 -32.27
N GLU A 46 2.77 -8.42 -31.52
CA GLU A 46 3.84 -7.43 -31.31
C GLU A 46 5.09 -8.05 -30.67
N ARG A 47 4.90 -9.06 -29.81
CA ARG A 47 5.99 -9.83 -29.18
C ARG A 47 6.59 -10.92 -30.07
N GLY A 48 6.10 -11.08 -31.31
CA GLY A 48 6.57 -12.09 -32.26
C GLY A 48 6.16 -13.53 -31.90
N GLN A 49 5.12 -13.69 -31.08
CA GLN A 49 4.62 -14.99 -30.63
C GLN A 49 3.60 -15.56 -31.64
N THR A 50 4.01 -15.76 -32.89
CA THR A 50 3.11 -16.17 -33.99
C THR A 50 2.62 -17.62 -33.93
N ARG A 51 3.20 -18.46 -33.06
CA ARG A 51 2.85 -19.89 -32.93
C ARG A 51 1.48 -20.14 -32.27
N SER A 52 0.84 -19.13 -31.68
CA SER A 52 -0.47 -19.24 -31.01
C SER A 52 -1.65 -18.73 -31.85
N VAL A 53 -1.40 -18.20 -33.06
CA VAL A 53 -2.46 -17.62 -33.91
C VAL A 53 -2.90 -18.63 -34.97
N PRO A 54 -4.18 -19.08 -34.99
CA PRO A 54 -4.66 -20.07 -35.96
C PRO A 54 -4.44 -19.66 -37.40
N ALA A 55 -4.22 -20.63 -38.29
CA ALA A 55 -3.95 -20.40 -39.71
C ALA A 55 -5.05 -19.54 -40.40
N LEU A 56 -6.32 -19.74 -40.02
CA LEU A 56 -7.46 -18.92 -40.48
C LEU A 56 -7.29 -17.42 -40.17
N MET A 57 -6.73 -17.08 -39.01
CA MET A 57 -6.48 -15.69 -38.63
C MET A 57 -5.25 -15.13 -39.34
N GLN A 58 -4.23 -15.95 -39.60
CA GLN A 58 -3.08 -15.54 -40.41
C GLN A 58 -3.48 -15.26 -41.86
N GLU A 59 -4.36 -16.07 -42.44
CA GLU A 59 -4.86 -15.91 -43.80
C GLU A 59 -5.80 -14.70 -43.94
N ALA A 60 -6.70 -14.48 -42.97
CA ALA A 60 -7.53 -13.27 -42.92
C ALA A 60 -6.70 -11.98 -42.80
N LEU A 61 -5.56 -12.02 -42.08
CA LEU A 61 -4.63 -10.89 -41.97
C LEU A 61 -3.87 -10.58 -43.28
N LEU A 62 -3.86 -11.48 -44.27
CA LEU A 62 -3.26 -11.24 -45.58
C LEU A 62 -4.16 -10.40 -46.50
N ASN A 63 -5.48 -10.39 -46.26
CA ASN A 63 -6.44 -9.56 -47.00
C ASN A 63 -7.34 -8.77 -46.05
N PRO A 64 -6.83 -7.67 -45.45
CA PRO A 64 -7.53 -6.94 -44.38
C PRO A 64 -8.82 -6.24 -44.82
N ASN A 65 -9.10 -6.15 -46.14
CA ASN A 65 -10.31 -5.54 -46.65
C ASN A 65 -11.51 -6.51 -46.67
N ASP A 66 -11.29 -7.80 -46.40
CA ASP A 66 -12.36 -8.80 -46.28
C ASP A 66 -12.83 -8.90 -44.82
N VAL A 67 -13.74 -7.99 -44.46
CA VAL A 67 -14.29 -7.88 -43.10
C VAL A 67 -15.02 -9.16 -42.67
N THR A 68 -15.62 -9.89 -43.61
CA THR A 68 -16.33 -11.15 -43.32
C THR A 68 -15.35 -12.27 -43.01
N ALA A 69 -14.22 -12.36 -43.72
CA ALA A 69 -13.15 -13.31 -43.41
C ALA A 69 -12.52 -13.03 -42.03
N LEU A 70 -12.29 -11.75 -41.70
CA LEU A 70 -11.77 -11.33 -40.38
C LEU A 70 -12.74 -11.66 -39.24
N GLN A 71 -14.04 -11.39 -39.42
CA GLN A 71 -15.07 -11.74 -38.42
C GLN A 71 -15.16 -13.25 -38.22
N THR A 72 -15.13 -14.03 -39.30
CA THR A 72 -15.21 -15.50 -39.25
C THR A 72 -13.98 -16.09 -38.55
N ALA A 73 -12.78 -15.60 -38.87
CA ALA A 73 -11.54 -16.06 -38.25
C ALA A 73 -11.45 -15.69 -36.76
N LEU A 74 -11.92 -14.50 -36.39
CA LEU A 74 -11.98 -14.04 -34.99
C LEU A 74 -12.98 -14.88 -34.19
N GLN A 75 -14.18 -15.13 -34.72
CA GLN A 75 -15.17 -15.96 -34.04
C GLN A 75 -14.66 -17.40 -33.85
N ALA A 76 -14.04 -18.00 -34.88
CA ALA A 76 -13.44 -19.32 -34.78
C ALA A 76 -12.29 -19.40 -33.74
N TYR A 77 -11.52 -18.32 -33.58
CA TYR A 77 -10.51 -18.22 -32.52
C TYR A 77 -11.13 -18.17 -31.12
N LEU A 78 -12.20 -17.41 -30.93
CA LEU A 78 -12.91 -17.31 -29.67
C LEU A 78 -13.54 -18.66 -29.29
N ASP A 79 -14.20 -19.32 -30.25
CA ASP A 79 -14.85 -20.61 -30.05
C ASP A 79 -13.84 -21.71 -29.67
N ALA A 80 -12.63 -21.68 -30.27
CA ALA A 80 -11.56 -22.63 -29.96
C ALA A 80 -10.93 -22.46 -28.57
N ASN A 81 -11.02 -21.26 -27.98
CA ASN A 81 -10.40 -20.94 -26.69
C ASN A 81 -11.41 -20.93 -25.51
N HIS A 82 -12.71 -21.10 -25.78
CA HIS A 82 -13.74 -21.18 -24.73
C HIS A 82 -13.98 -22.58 -24.14
N HIS A 83 -13.15 -23.58 -24.48
CA HIS A 83 -13.20 -24.90 -23.83
C HIS A 83 -11.86 -25.34 -23.22
N THR A 84 -11.86 -25.50 -21.89
CA THR A 84 -11.06 -26.37 -21.00
C THR A 84 -9.79 -25.85 -20.28
N PRO A 85 -9.69 -26.07 -18.93
CA PRO A 85 -8.51 -25.80 -18.08
C PRO A 85 -7.31 -26.78 -18.10
N ASP A 86 -7.23 -27.80 -18.96
CA ASP A 86 -6.35 -28.96 -18.71
C ASP A 86 -4.94 -28.95 -19.36
N HIS A 87 -4.56 -27.93 -20.13
CA HIS A 87 -3.30 -27.97 -20.90
C HIS A 87 -2.00 -27.61 -20.14
N ILE A 88 -2.08 -27.10 -18.92
CA ILE A 88 -0.88 -26.72 -18.14
C ILE A 88 -0.13 -27.96 -17.60
N ARG A 89 -0.77 -29.13 -17.54
CA ARG A 89 -0.16 -30.33 -16.93
C ARG A 89 0.72 -31.15 -17.90
N ILE A 90 0.63 -30.94 -19.22
CA ILE A 90 1.38 -31.72 -20.22
C ILE A 90 2.70 -31.03 -20.62
N ALA A 91 2.76 -29.70 -20.58
CA ALA A 91 3.95 -28.94 -20.99
C ALA A 91 5.15 -29.09 -20.03
N SER A 92 4.92 -29.32 -18.74
CA SER A 92 6.01 -29.52 -17.76
C SER A 92 6.72 -30.88 -17.87
N LYS A 93 6.14 -31.87 -18.57
CA LYS A 93 6.74 -33.22 -18.67
C LYS A 93 7.66 -33.39 -19.88
N ILE A 94 7.60 -32.50 -20.87
CA ILE A 94 8.39 -32.61 -22.11
C ILE A 94 9.76 -31.90 -22.00
N HIS A 95 9.93 -31.01 -21.01
CA HIS A 95 11.13 -30.18 -20.90
C HIS A 95 12.30 -30.84 -20.12
N GLN A 96 12.07 -31.96 -19.43
CA GLN A 96 13.11 -32.60 -18.61
C GLN A 96 13.94 -33.68 -19.33
N ASP A 97 13.52 -34.19 -20.50
CA ASP A 97 14.08 -35.44 -21.04
C ASP A 97 15.04 -35.31 -22.24
N LYS A 98 15.48 -34.11 -22.67
CA LYS A 98 16.09 -33.98 -24.01
C LYS A 98 17.48 -33.37 -24.22
N PHE A 99 18.30 -33.07 -23.21
CA PHE A 99 19.66 -32.57 -23.51
C PHE A 99 20.78 -33.12 -22.60
N HIS A 100 21.45 -34.18 -23.09
CA HIS A 100 22.84 -34.55 -22.75
C HIS A 100 23.68 -34.58 -24.05
N THR A 101 24.69 -33.69 -24.14
CA THR A 101 26.07 -33.73 -24.76
C THR A 101 26.42 -34.60 -26.00
N PRO A 102 27.56 -34.38 -26.73
CA PRO A 102 28.50 -33.25 -26.86
C PRO A 102 28.90 -32.89 -28.34
N LEU A 103 29.71 -31.84 -28.54
CA LEU A 103 30.30 -31.36 -29.81
C LEU A 103 31.64 -32.05 -30.16
N PRO A 104 32.02 -32.20 -31.45
CA PRO A 104 33.39 -32.47 -31.87
C PRO A 104 34.13 -31.26 -32.49
N SER A 105 35.45 -31.44 -32.49
CA SER A 105 36.64 -30.60 -32.65
C SER A 105 37.06 -30.23 -34.10
N VAL A 106 37.68 -29.04 -34.31
CA VAL A 106 39.08 -28.75 -34.82
C VAL A 106 39.22 -28.92 -36.37
N GLU A 107 39.87 -28.07 -37.22
CA GLU A 107 41.18 -27.38 -37.20
C GLU A 107 41.40 -26.39 -38.40
N GLN A 108 42.22 -25.33 -38.16
CA GLN A 108 43.22 -24.58 -38.99
C GLN A 108 42.94 -24.04 -40.43
N THR A 109 43.27 -22.77 -40.74
CA THR A 109 44.63 -22.31 -41.16
C THR A 109 44.87 -20.79 -40.99
N ALA A 110 46.16 -20.43 -40.82
CA ALA A 110 46.76 -19.09 -40.59
C ALA A 110 46.71 -18.16 -41.84
N SER A 111 46.94 -16.83 -41.85
CA SER A 111 47.95 -16.03 -41.14
C SER A 111 47.79 -14.50 -41.40
N VAL A 112 48.24 -13.71 -40.40
CA VAL A 112 48.80 -12.32 -40.39
C VAL A 112 47.84 -11.10 -40.46
N PRO A 113 48.01 -10.08 -39.57
CA PRO A 113 46.95 -9.17 -39.14
C PRO A 113 47.09 -7.72 -39.66
N LEU A 114 46.04 -7.21 -40.31
CA LEU A 114 45.83 -5.80 -40.69
C LEU A 114 45.46 -4.87 -39.51
N GLY A 115 45.83 -5.24 -38.27
CA GLY A 115 45.32 -4.62 -37.04
C GLY A 115 45.99 -3.34 -36.56
N LEU A 116 47.05 -2.84 -37.22
CA LEU A 116 47.78 -1.66 -36.72
C LEU A 116 47.32 -0.32 -37.32
N PHE A 117 46.62 -0.34 -38.46
CA PHE A 117 46.13 0.89 -39.10
C PHE A 117 44.74 1.29 -38.61
N ASP A 118 43.88 0.30 -38.30
CA ASP A 118 42.52 0.54 -37.78
C ASP A 118 42.52 0.97 -36.30
N PHE A 119 43.52 0.56 -35.50
CA PHE A 119 43.67 1.01 -34.11
C PHE A 119 44.03 2.50 -33.99
N TYR A 120 44.68 3.08 -35.01
CA TYR A 120 45.13 4.48 -34.99
C TYR A 120 44.01 5.48 -35.33
N MET A 121 42.92 5.04 -35.96
CA MET A 121 41.79 5.91 -36.35
C MET A 121 40.61 5.86 -35.37
N ASP A 122 40.46 4.79 -34.58
CA ASP A 122 39.27 4.56 -33.75
C ASP A 122 39.32 5.21 -32.35
N LYS A 123 40.51 5.55 -31.83
CA LYS A 123 40.67 6.15 -30.48
C LYS A 123 40.42 7.66 -30.41
N ARG A 124 40.10 8.34 -31.53
CA ARG A 124 39.80 9.79 -31.53
C ARG A 124 38.32 10.15 -31.39
N GLN A 125 37.42 9.17 -31.24
CA GLN A 125 36.00 9.46 -30.98
C GLN A 125 35.43 8.65 -29.81
N GLY A 126 35.79 9.08 -28.59
CA GLY A 126 34.82 9.13 -27.48
C GLY A 126 35.17 8.35 -26.21
N ALA A 127 35.57 9.08 -25.15
CA ALA A 127 35.02 8.92 -23.79
C ALA A 127 35.45 10.08 -22.84
N PHE A 128 34.46 10.93 -22.54
CA PHE A 128 34.14 11.66 -21.30
C PHE A 128 35.19 12.35 -20.40
N ALA A 129 35.03 13.68 -20.33
CA ALA A 129 34.84 14.54 -19.14
C ALA A 129 35.85 14.47 -17.97
N ALA A 130 36.68 15.51 -17.84
CA ALA A 130 36.68 16.48 -16.74
C ALA A 130 37.85 17.47 -16.92
N ASP A 131 37.67 18.69 -16.43
CA ASP A 131 38.59 19.84 -16.48
C ASP A 131 40.07 19.53 -16.21
N ILE A 132 40.99 20.24 -16.87
CA ILE A 132 42.32 20.75 -16.40
C ILE A 132 43.04 21.43 -17.60
N PRO A 133 43.82 22.51 -17.38
CA PRO A 133 43.86 23.70 -18.25
C PRO A 133 44.91 23.63 -19.37
N GLU A 134 44.77 24.53 -20.35
CA GLU A 134 45.75 24.74 -21.40
C GLU A 134 47.14 25.07 -20.83
N PRO A 135 48.21 24.40 -21.30
CA PRO A 135 49.56 24.93 -21.23
C PRO A 135 49.96 25.52 -22.58
N ASP A 136 50.23 26.81 -22.54
CA ASP A 136 51.24 27.48 -23.33
C ASP A 136 52.59 26.74 -23.25
N GLY A 137 53.23 26.46 -24.38
CA GLY A 137 54.62 26.02 -24.34
C GLY A 137 55.11 25.24 -25.54
N SER A 138 55.93 25.92 -26.34
CA SER A 138 57.10 25.47 -27.11
C SER A 138 57.10 24.04 -27.73
N LEU A 139 57.52 23.97 -28.99
CA LEU A 139 57.91 22.73 -29.69
C LEU A 139 58.87 21.86 -28.85
N ASP A 140 59.67 22.48 -27.99
CA ASP A 140 60.57 21.78 -27.08
C ASP A 140 59.83 20.92 -26.05
N ALA A 141 58.67 21.35 -25.54
CA ALA A 141 57.85 20.58 -24.60
C ALA A 141 57.15 19.39 -25.27
N VAL A 142 56.80 19.52 -26.55
CA VAL A 142 56.25 18.44 -27.38
C VAL A 142 57.32 17.40 -27.70
N VAL A 143 58.55 17.85 -28.00
CA VAL A 143 59.71 16.98 -28.23
C VAL A 143 60.13 16.28 -26.94
N GLU A 144 60.13 16.98 -25.79
CA GLU A 144 60.41 16.36 -24.49
C GLU A 144 59.37 15.30 -24.10
N GLY A 145 58.09 15.54 -24.41
CA GLY A 145 57.00 14.57 -24.22
C GLY A 145 57.18 13.30 -25.07
N LEU A 146 57.52 13.47 -26.35
CA LEU A 146 57.79 12.35 -27.27
C LEU A 146 59.04 11.55 -26.89
N VAL A 147 60.12 12.22 -26.46
CA VAL A 147 61.34 11.57 -25.97
C VAL A 147 61.07 10.78 -24.68
N LYS A 148 60.16 11.26 -23.83
CA LYS A 148 59.76 10.58 -22.58
C LYS A 148 58.91 9.34 -22.86
N GLU A 149 58.02 9.37 -23.86
CA GLU A 149 57.26 8.20 -24.31
C GLU A 149 58.14 7.17 -25.02
N VAL A 150 59.10 7.61 -25.84
CA VAL A 150 60.06 6.69 -26.50
C VAL A 150 61.00 6.04 -25.49
N ARG A 151 61.44 6.76 -24.44
CA ARG A 151 62.21 6.18 -23.33
C ARG A 151 61.39 5.23 -22.44
N ALA A 152 60.06 5.34 -22.44
CA ALA A 152 59.17 4.42 -21.73
C ALA A 152 59.03 3.06 -22.43
N PHE A 153 59.33 2.99 -23.74
CA PHE A 153 59.48 1.74 -24.46
C PHE A 153 60.93 1.25 -24.36
N LYS A 154 61.15 0.11 -23.72
CA LYS A 154 62.47 -0.54 -23.62
C LYS A 154 62.95 -1.00 -25.01
N TYR A 155 63.50 -0.07 -25.78
CA TYR A 155 64.44 -0.37 -26.84
C TYR A 155 65.85 -0.07 -26.32
N THR A 156 66.80 -0.94 -26.65
CA THR A 156 68.19 -0.83 -26.19
C THR A 156 68.81 0.47 -26.72
N GLU A 157 69.68 1.12 -25.93
CA GLU A 157 70.44 2.33 -26.33
C GLU A 157 71.06 2.20 -27.74
N SER A 158 71.42 0.98 -28.13
CA SER A 158 71.90 0.63 -29.48
C SER A 158 70.95 1.02 -30.63
N ALA A 159 69.63 0.98 -30.45
CA ALA A 159 68.66 1.28 -31.51
C ALA A 159 68.48 2.79 -31.72
N VAL A 160 68.56 3.57 -30.64
CA VAL A 160 68.49 5.04 -30.70
C VAL A 160 69.77 5.61 -31.31
N THR A 161 70.94 5.08 -30.93
CA THR A 161 72.22 5.49 -31.55
C THR A 161 72.30 5.10 -33.03
N ALA A 162 71.74 3.96 -33.45
CA ALA A 162 71.68 3.57 -34.85
C ALA A 162 70.73 4.47 -35.68
N TYR A 163 69.61 4.89 -35.09
CA TYR A 163 68.65 5.78 -35.74
C TYR A 163 69.20 7.22 -35.87
N GLU A 164 69.85 7.74 -34.84
CA GLU A 164 70.54 9.04 -34.87
C GLU A 164 71.74 9.02 -35.83
N ALA A 165 72.52 7.92 -35.87
CA ALA A 165 73.59 7.76 -36.85
C ALA A 165 73.07 7.67 -38.30
N ALA A 166 71.89 7.08 -38.53
CA ALA A 166 71.27 6.98 -39.86
C ALA A 166 70.66 8.31 -40.33
N THR A 167 70.00 9.04 -39.43
CA THR A 167 69.39 10.36 -39.76
C THR A 167 70.42 11.48 -39.90
N VAL A 168 71.59 11.37 -39.27
CA VAL A 168 72.70 12.31 -39.47
C VAL A 168 73.50 12.01 -40.75
N LYS A 169 73.57 10.75 -41.21
CA LYS A 169 74.33 10.39 -42.42
C LYS A 169 73.55 10.48 -43.73
N VAL A 170 72.23 10.39 -43.71
CA VAL A 170 71.38 10.56 -44.89
C VAL A 170 70.64 11.87 -44.70
N GLY A 171 71.32 12.98 -44.95
CA GLY A 171 70.84 14.32 -44.61
C GLY A 171 69.42 14.58 -45.11
N LEU A 172 68.71 15.49 -44.42
CA LEU A 172 67.40 16.03 -44.81
C LEU A 172 67.19 16.22 -46.33
N PRO A 173 68.19 16.62 -47.13
CA PRO A 173 68.06 16.69 -48.58
C PRO A 173 67.68 15.36 -49.25
N ALA A 174 68.24 14.23 -48.82
CA ALA A 174 67.97 12.91 -49.42
C ALA A 174 66.59 12.36 -49.01
N ILE A 175 66.12 12.67 -47.80
CA ILE A 175 64.72 12.37 -47.40
C ILE A 175 63.76 13.25 -48.19
N ARG A 176 64.09 14.53 -48.40
CA ARG A 176 63.29 15.46 -49.19
C ARG A 176 63.24 15.04 -50.67
N GLU A 177 64.37 14.64 -51.23
CA GLU A 177 64.51 14.14 -52.59
C GLU A 177 63.79 12.79 -52.78
N ALA A 178 63.82 11.90 -51.79
CA ALA A 178 63.03 10.66 -51.81
C ALA A 178 61.52 10.92 -51.68
N MET A 179 61.10 11.90 -50.87
CA MET A 179 59.70 12.32 -50.79
C MET A 179 59.22 13.03 -52.06
N ASP A 180 60.08 13.82 -52.70
CA ASP A 180 59.78 14.52 -53.95
C ASP A 180 59.78 13.53 -55.13
N ALA A 181 60.68 12.56 -55.16
CA ALA A 181 60.66 11.44 -56.12
C ALA A 181 59.45 10.54 -55.91
N PHE A 182 59.05 10.25 -54.66
CA PHE A 182 57.82 9.54 -54.36
C PHE A 182 56.59 10.35 -54.82
N ARG A 183 56.54 11.66 -54.56
CA ARG A 183 55.45 12.54 -55.06
C ARG A 183 55.40 12.60 -56.59
N ALA A 184 56.56 12.59 -57.27
CA ALA A 184 56.64 12.57 -58.73
C ALA A 184 56.29 11.20 -59.33
N ALA A 185 56.50 10.11 -58.60
CA ALA A 185 56.20 8.75 -59.02
C ALA A 185 54.78 8.28 -58.64
N VAL A 186 54.09 9.01 -57.76
CA VAL A 186 52.67 8.78 -57.47
C VAL A 186 51.87 9.20 -58.71
N PRO A 187 51.20 8.25 -59.40
CA PRO A 187 50.43 8.58 -60.60
C PRO A 187 49.34 9.60 -60.26
N GLU A 188 49.04 10.52 -61.18
CA GLU A 188 48.01 11.56 -61.02
C GLU A 188 46.65 10.97 -60.60
N SER A 189 46.36 9.73 -61.05
CA SER A 189 45.21 8.93 -60.64
C SER A 189 45.11 8.63 -59.13
N TYR A 190 46.22 8.60 -58.39
CA TYR A 190 46.21 8.39 -56.93
C TYR A 190 45.91 9.70 -56.15
N ILE A 191 46.34 10.86 -56.67
CA ILE A 191 45.98 12.17 -56.10
C ILE A 191 44.48 12.43 -56.31
N GLU A 192 43.98 12.15 -57.51
CA GLU A 192 42.54 12.19 -57.81
C GLU A 192 41.74 11.23 -56.94
N GLN A 193 42.24 10.00 -56.72
CA GLN A 193 41.60 9.01 -55.85
C GLN A 193 41.58 9.46 -54.38
N ARG A 194 42.65 10.09 -53.88
CA ARG A 194 42.69 10.64 -52.50
C ARG A 194 41.72 11.81 -52.33
N GLN A 195 41.65 12.71 -53.31
CA GLN A 195 40.69 13.82 -53.31
C GLN A 195 39.26 13.28 -53.34
N TYR A 196 38.98 12.29 -54.20
CA TYR A 196 37.71 11.58 -54.27
C TYR A 196 37.31 10.95 -52.93
N TYR A 197 38.22 10.23 -52.27
CA TYR A 197 37.96 9.64 -50.95
C TYR A 197 37.68 10.71 -49.89
N HIS A 198 38.43 11.81 -49.89
CA HIS A 198 38.24 12.89 -48.93
C HIS A 198 36.90 13.60 -49.14
N ASP A 199 36.50 13.84 -50.39
CA ASP A 199 35.20 14.42 -50.73
C ASP A 199 34.05 13.46 -50.43
N HIS A 200 34.23 12.15 -50.66
CA HIS A 200 33.29 11.11 -50.22
C HIS A 200 33.15 11.03 -48.70
N GLN A 201 34.24 11.17 -47.94
CA GLN A 201 34.19 11.19 -46.48
C GLN A 201 33.46 12.45 -45.97
N LYS A 202 33.73 13.61 -46.56
CA LYS A 202 32.98 14.84 -46.29
C LYS A 202 31.50 14.70 -46.59
N GLU A 203 31.16 14.11 -47.74
CA GLU A 203 29.76 13.89 -48.11
C GLU A 203 29.09 12.86 -47.20
N ARG A 204 29.77 11.78 -46.83
CA ARG A 204 29.29 10.80 -45.84
C ARG A 204 29.06 11.46 -44.47
N GLN A 205 29.95 12.34 -44.03
CA GLN A 205 29.77 13.11 -42.79
C GLN A 205 28.57 14.04 -42.88
N ARG A 206 28.37 14.74 -44.01
CA ARG A 206 27.19 15.58 -44.26
C ARG A 206 25.90 14.77 -44.23
N LEU A 207 25.86 13.62 -44.92
CA LEU A 207 24.72 12.71 -44.94
C LEU A 207 24.43 12.13 -43.55
N ASN A 208 25.45 11.71 -42.80
CA ASN A 208 25.29 11.23 -41.42
C ASN A 208 24.78 12.34 -40.48
N ALA A 209 25.27 13.57 -40.63
CA ALA A 209 24.79 14.72 -39.87
C ALA A 209 23.32 15.04 -40.21
N ALA A 210 22.96 15.02 -41.50
CA ALA A 210 21.60 15.22 -41.97
C ALA A 210 20.66 14.10 -41.46
N PHE A 211 21.09 12.85 -41.53
CA PHE A 211 20.38 11.68 -41.02
C PHE A 211 20.17 11.78 -39.50
N THR A 212 21.21 12.13 -38.73
CA THR A 212 21.12 12.32 -37.28
C THR A 212 20.15 13.45 -36.93
N LYS A 213 20.20 14.58 -37.65
CA LYS A 213 19.26 15.69 -37.48
C LYS A 213 17.82 15.28 -37.78
N ALA A 214 17.60 14.52 -38.86
CA ALA A 214 16.29 14.02 -39.23
C ALA A 214 15.75 13.01 -38.19
N LYS A 215 16.60 12.10 -37.71
CA LYS A 215 16.28 11.14 -36.65
C LYS A 215 15.88 11.86 -35.36
N ASN A 216 16.69 12.80 -34.88
CA ASN A 216 16.38 13.56 -33.66
C ASN A 216 15.08 14.36 -33.79
N LYS A 217 14.78 14.91 -34.98
CA LYS A 217 13.50 15.58 -35.24
C LYS A 217 12.32 14.60 -35.21
N ALA A 218 12.48 13.41 -35.81
CA ALA A 218 11.45 12.37 -35.76
C ALA A 218 11.21 11.86 -34.33
N ASP A 219 12.28 11.64 -33.56
CA ASP A 219 12.20 11.23 -32.15
C ASP A 219 11.49 12.31 -31.31
N ALA A 220 11.80 13.60 -31.53
CA ALA A 220 11.12 14.71 -30.85
C ALA A 220 9.61 14.77 -31.16
N LEU A 221 9.23 14.63 -32.44
CA LEU A 221 7.83 14.59 -32.87
C LEU A 221 7.09 13.37 -32.30
N TYR A 222 7.75 12.21 -32.24
CA TYR A 222 7.18 11.00 -31.63
C TYR A 222 6.95 11.19 -30.12
N GLN A 223 7.90 11.81 -29.41
CA GLN A 223 7.74 12.12 -27.99
C GLN A 223 6.60 13.13 -27.75
N GLU A 224 6.46 14.13 -28.61
CA GLU A 224 5.35 15.09 -28.56
C GLU A 224 4.00 14.39 -28.78
N PHE A 225 3.88 13.59 -29.84
CA PHE A 225 2.69 12.77 -30.11
C PHE A 225 2.32 11.84 -28.94
N CYS A 226 3.31 11.17 -28.34
CA CYS A 226 3.10 10.33 -27.16
C CYS A 226 2.61 11.14 -25.94
N ARG A 227 3.12 12.36 -25.75
CA ARG A 227 2.65 13.25 -24.66
C ARG A 227 1.23 13.70 -24.88
N GLU A 228 0.86 14.09 -26.11
CA GLU A 228 -0.50 14.51 -26.46
C GLU A 228 -1.50 13.36 -26.28
N GLN A 229 -1.22 12.19 -26.85
CA GLN A 229 -2.03 10.98 -26.66
C GLN A 229 -2.18 10.59 -25.18
N THR A 230 -1.12 10.76 -24.39
CA THR A 230 -1.17 10.49 -22.94
C THR A 230 -2.00 11.54 -22.22
N ALA A 231 -1.87 12.82 -22.58
CA ALA A 231 -2.66 13.90 -22.00
C ALA A 231 -4.15 13.73 -22.28
N ASP A 232 -4.53 13.37 -23.50
CA ASP A 232 -5.92 13.11 -23.90
C ASP A 232 -6.49 11.91 -23.16
N LYS A 233 -5.75 10.79 -23.08
CA LYS A 233 -6.17 9.62 -22.31
C LYS A 233 -6.31 9.94 -20.82
N VAL A 234 -5.38 10.71 -20.25
CA VAL A 234 -5.47 11.16 -18.85
C VAL A 234 -6.67 12.07 -18.64
N ALA A 235 -6.97 12.98 -19.57
CA ALA A 235 -8.15 13.84 -19.51
C ALA A 235 -9.45 13.03 -19.61
N GLN A 236 -9.50 12.04 -20.52
CA GLN A 236 -10.63 11.13 -20.64
C GLN A 236 -10.83 10.28 -19.37
N ILE A 237 -9.76 9.73 -18.80
CA ILE A 237 -9.81 8.99 -17.53
C ILE A 237 -10.30 9.90 -16.40
N LYS A 238 -9.80 11.14 -16.30
CA LYS A 238 -10.26 12.12 -15.29
C LYS A 238 -11.74 12.44 -15.45
N SER A 239 -12.19 12.69 -16.69
CA SER A 239 -13.60 12.95 -16.99
C SER A 239 -14.48 11.76 -16.62
N LEU A 240 -14.08 10.54 -16.99
CA LEU A 240 -14.78 9.32 -16.58
C LEU A 240 -14.80 9.21 -15.05
N LEU A 241 -13.67 9.38 -14.35
CA LEU A 241 -13.64 9.32 -12.88
C LEU A 241 -14.54 10.38 -12.23
N ALA A 242 -14.63 11.59 -12.80
CA ALA A 242 -15.54 12.64 -12.33
C ALA A 242 -17.01 12.22 -12.50
N GLN A 243 -17.40 11.75 -13.69
CA GLN A 243 -18.76 11.23 -13.94
C GLN A 243 -19.11 10.06 -13.01
N LYS A 244 -18.14 9.17 -12.76
CA LYS A 244 -18.29 8.06 -11.82
C LYS A 244 -18.52 8.57 -10.39
N TYR A 245 -17.75 9.56 -9.95
CA TYR A 245 -17.93 10.19 -8.65
C TYR A 245 -19.30 10.87 -8.52
N GLU A 246 -19.71 11.64 -9.52
CA GLU A 246 -21.01 12.32 -9.56
C GLU A 246 -22.19 11.34 -9.45
N ALA A 247 -22.15 10.21 -10.16
CA ALA A 247 -23.20 9.20 -10.10
C ALA A 247 -23.34 8.58 -8.69
N GLY A 248 -22.22 8.28 -8.02
CA GLY A 248 -22.25 7.77 -6.65
C GLY A 248 -22.69 8.82 -5.62
N ALA A 249 -22.26 10.07 -5.80
CA ALA A 249 -22.71 11.19 -4.97
C ALA A 249 -24.22 11.43 -5.11
N ALA A 250 -24.74 11.39 -6.34
CA ALA A 250 -26.16 11.49 -6.62
C ALA A 250 -26.97 10.34 -5.98
N ALA A 251 -26.43 9.12 -6.00
CA ALA A 251 -27.08 7.98 -5.34
C ALA A 251 -27.15 8.17 -3.81
N ILE A 252 -26.05 8.56 -3.16
CA ILE A 252 -26.04 8.86 -1.71
C ILE A 252 -27.00 10.01 -1.38
N ALA A 253 -27.01 11.08 -2.19
CA ALA A 253 -27.93 12.20 -2.02
C ALA A 253 -29.39 11.72 -2.09
N LYS A 254 -29.72 10.87 -3.07
CA LYS A 254 -31.07 10.31 -3.21
C LYS A 254 -31.48 9.43 -2.04
N LEU A 255 -30.57 8.59 -1.54
CA LEU A 255 -30.82 7.79 -0.33
C LEU A 255 -31.07 8.69 0.89
N ASN A 256 -30.33 9.78 1.02
CA ASN A 256 -30.52 10.76 2.09
C ASN A 256 -31.82 11.60 1.95
N GLU A 257 -32.33 11.78 0.73
CA GLU A 257 -33.65 12.38 0.48
C GLU A 257 -34.79 11.43 0.89
N TRP A 258 -34.60 10.12 0.71
CA TRP A 258 -35.56 9.10 1.13
C TRP A 258 -35.46 8.72 2.59
N SER A 259 -34.47 9.25 3.31
CA SER A 259 -34.35 9.04 4.75
C SER A 259 -35.56 9.61 5.49
N SER A 260 -36.05 8.86 6.47
CA SER A 260 -37.10 9.29 7.38
C SER A 260 -36.64 10.31 8.42
N ILE A 261 -35.33 10.59 8.50
CA ILE A 261 -34.77 11.58 9.43
C ILE A 261 -33.93 12.64 8.70
N SER A 262 -34.01 13.88 9.17
CA SER A 262 -33.20 14.99 8.65
C SER A 262 -31.75 14.94 9.16
N GLN A 263 -30.88 15.79 8.62
CA GLN A 263 -29.51 15.92 9.15
C GLN A 263 -29.51 16.40 10.60
N GLU A 264 -30.37 17.35 10.92
CA GLU A 264 -30.48 17.96 12.24
C GLU A 264 -30.92 16.92 13.27
N GLN A 265 -31.88 16.07 12.91
CA GLN A 265 -32.30 14.94 13.73
C GLN A 265 -31.17 13.92 13.92
N ALA A 266 -30.42 13.60 12.85
CA ALA A 266 -29.27 12.70 12.94
C ALA A 266 -28.14 13.27 13.83
N ASN A 267 -27.85 14.58 13.72
CA ASN A 267 -26.87 15.26 14.56
C ASN A 267 -27.31 15.25 16.04
N ALA A 268 -28.57 15.59 16.32
CA ALA A 268 -29.14 15.53 17.66
C ALA A 268 -29.11 14.09 18.22
N TRP A 269 -29.35 13.10 17.37
CA TRP A 269 -29.25 11.70 17.76
C TRP A 269 -27.83 11.33 18.19
N VAL A 270 -26.80 11.74 17.44
CA VAL A 270 -25.39 11.51 17.80
C VAL A 270 -25.02 12.17 19.12
N GLU A 271 -25.49 13.40 19.35
CA GLU A 271 -25.26 14.15 20.61
C GLU A 271 -25.77 13.37 21.84
N HIS A 272 -26.98 12.81 21.76
CA HIS A 272 -27.65 12.18 22.90
C HIS A 272 -27.43 10.67 23.01
N ASN A 273 -27.21 9.98 21.89
CA ASN A 273 -27.22 8.51 21.80
C ASN A 273 -25.90 7.94 21.29
N THR A 274 -24.82 8.71 21.29
CA THR A 274 -23.49 8.16 20.98
C THR A 274 -22.48 8.49 22.08
N HIS A 275 -21.85 7.46 22.62
CA HIS A 275 -20.74 7.62 23.56
C HIS A 275 -19.43 7.35 22.83
N ILE A 276 -18.50 8.30 22.88
CA ILE A 276 -17.15 8.14 22.31
C ILE A 276 -16.18 8.32 23.46
N GLU A 277 -15.40 7.29 23.77
CA GLU A 277 -14.43 7.38 24.85
C GLU A 277 -13.36 8.44 24.54
N SER A 278 -12.84 9.10 25.57
CA SER A 278 -11.74 10.06 25.41
C SER A 278 -10.48 9.40 24.82
N SER A 279 -10.24 8.14 25.18
CA SER A 279 -9.19 7.28 24.63
C SER A 279 -9.41 7.03 23.13
N ALA A 280 -10.67 6.86 22.71
CA ALA A 280 -11.07 6.69 21.32
C ALA A 280 -10.81 7.96 20.50
N LEU A 281 -11.27 9.13 20.98
CA LEU A 281 -10.99 10.42 20.33
C LEU A 281 -9.48 10.68 20.19
N SER A 282 -8.71 10.37 21.23
CA SER A 282 -7.26 10.51 21.22
C SER A 282 -6.59 9.63 20.16
N ARG A 283 -7.10 8.39 20.00
CA ARG A 283 -6.63 7.44 18.98
C ARG A 283 -6.98 7.91 17.56
N LEU A 284 -8.21 8.35 17.31
CA LEU A 284 -8.64 8.88 16.01
C LEU A 284 -7.77 10.05 15.55
N LYS A 285 -7.51 10.99 16.47
CA LYS A 285 -6.62 12.14 16.21
C LYS A 285 -5.20 11.68 15.86
N ARG A 286 -4.65 10.72 16.62
CA ARG A 286 -3.30 10.19 16.39
C ARG A 286 -3.18 9.44 15.07
N ASP A 287 -4.19 8.67 14.70
CA ASP A 287 -4.21 7.84 13.50
C ASP A 287 -4.53 8.65 12.23
N GLY A 288 -4.76 9.98 12.37
CA GLY A 288 -4.98 10.89 11.25
C GLY A 288 -6.37 10.75 10.61
N TYR A 289 -7.39 10.42 11.42
CA TYR A 289 -8.77 10.38 10.95
C TYR A 289 -9.16 11.75 10.38
N ARG A 290 -9.54 11.79 9.10
CA ARG A 290 -9.58 13.03 8.30
C ARG A 290 -10.81 13.90 8.55
N THR A 291 -11.89 13.30 9.05
CA THR A 291 -13.22 13.89 9.22
C THR A 291 -13.60 13.96 10.70
N ASP A 292 -14.67 14.66 11.03
CA ASP A 292 -15.25 14.54 12.36
C ASP A 292 -16.04 13.22 12.44
N VAL A 293 -15.59 12.31 13.31
CA VAL A 293 -16.26 11.02 13.53
C VAL A 293 -17.73 11.18 13.93
N ARG A 294 -18.10 12.29 14.59
CA ARG A 294 -19.49 12.58 14.94
C ARG A 294 -20.32 12.91 13.71
N GLN A 295 -19.75 13.65 12.77
CA GLN A 295 -20.40 13.92 11.49
C GLN A 295 -20.55 12.63 10.68
N ASP A 296 -19.53 11.77 10.66
CA ASP A 296 -19.59 10.48 9.97
C ASP A 296 -20.67 9.56 10.58
N LEU A 297 -20.82 9.56 11.90
CA LEU A 297 -21.93 8.88 12.59
C LEU A 297 -23.29 9.47 12.21
N ALA A 298 -23.41 10.80 12.16
CA ALA A 298 -24.66 11.45 11.79
C ALA A 298 -25.04 11.16 10.33
N ASP A 299 -24.07 11.16 9.42
CA ASP A 299 -24.26 10.75 8.03
C ASP A 299 -24.76 9.30 7.96
N PHE A 300 -24.20 8.39 8.77
CA PHE A 300 -24.66 7.01 8.84
C PHE A 300 -26.11 6.90 9.35
N TYR A 301 -26.46 7.61 10.43
CA TYR A 301 -27.83 7.63 10.95
C TYR A 301 -28.80 8.19 9.91
N ARG A 302 -28.44 9.29 9.24
CA ARG A 302 -29.25 9.85 8.17
C ARG A 302 -29.42 8.85 7.04
N LEU A 303 -28.33 8.26 6.54
CA LEU A 303 -28.38 7.30 5.45
C LEU A 303 -29.26 6.08 5.77
N THR A 304 -29.33 5.68 7.04
CA THR A 304 -30.08 4.50 7.49
C THR A 304 -31.47 4.83 8.03
N GLY A 305 -31.96 6.07 7.91
CA GLY A 305 -33.26 6.46 8.48
C GLY A 305 -33.35 6.29 10.00
N GLY A 306 -32.21 6.38 10.69
CA GLY A 306 -32.14 6.17 12.14
C GLY A 306 -32.44 4.73 12.59
N LYS A 307 -32.21 3.73 11.71
CA LYS A 307 -32.44 2.31 12.03
C LYS A 307 -31.49 1.74 13.07
N LEU A 308 -30.35 2.39 13.30
CA LEU A 308 -29.37 1.95 14.30
C LEU A 308 -29.71 2.46 15.72
N GLY A 309 -29.42 1.64 16.73
CA GLY A 309 -29.53 2.01 18.16
C GLY A 309 -28.38 2.88 18.66
N LYS A 310 -28.17 2.91 19.98
CA LYS A 310 -27.05 3.64 20.62
C LYS A 310 -25.69 3.03 20.21
N VAL A 311 -24.75 3.88 19.80
CA VAL A 311 -23.39 3.48 19.41
C VAL A 311 -22.39 3.87 20.50
N VAL A 312 -21.43 2.98 20.76
CA VAL A 312 -20.32 3.23 21.67
C VAL A 312 -19.00 2.99 20.94
N LEU A 313 -18.17 4.02 20.80
CA LEU A 313 -16.84 3.91 20.19
C LEU A 313 -15.78 3.77 21.28
N LYS A 314 -15.03 2.65 21.25
CA LYS A 314 -13.98 2.32 22.21
C LYS A 314 -12.61 2.20 21.55
N SER A 315 -11.55 2.50 22.31
CA SER A 315 -10.17 2.40 21.80
C SER A 315 -9.49 1.05 22.08
N GLU A 316 -10.12 0.16 22.84
CA GLU A 316 -9.59 -1.13 23.29
C GLU A 316 -9.53 -2.21 22.20
N GLY A 317 -9.67 -1.83 20.92
CA GLY A 317 -9.61 -2.74 19.80
C GLY A 317 -8.21 -3.31 19.56
N ASP A 318 -8.19 -4.53 19.04
CA ASP A 318 -7.00 -5.23 18.55
C ASP A 318 -6.35 -4.49 17.37
N ALA A 319 -5.46 -5.16 16.64
CA ALA A 319 -4.88 -4.62 15.41
C ALA A 319 -5.96 -4.25 14.37
N ARG A 320 -7.10 -4.94 14.37
CA ARG A 320 -8.23 -4.73 13.46
C ARG A 320 -9.43 -4.16 14.21
N ALA A 321 -10.23 -3.37 13.50
CA ALA A 321 -11.50 -2.94 14.04
C ALA A 321 -12.41 -4.17 14.16
N ASN A 322 -13.25 -4.17 15.18
CA ASN A 322 -14.30 -5.16 15.28
C ASN A 322 -15.48 -4.61 16.05
N THR A 323 -16.60 -5.24 15.77
CA THR A 323 -17.82 -5.14 16.52
C THR A 323 -17.86 -6.32 17.49
N ARG A 324 -18.00 -6.07 18.79
CA ARG A 324 -18.24 -7.15 19.76
C ARG A 324 -19.70 -7.16 20.15
N ASP A 325 -20.28 -8.35 20.08
CA ASP A 325 -21.35 -8.72 20.98
C ASP A 325 -20.75 -8.92 22.36
N VAL A 326 -21.01 -8.03 23.28
CA VAL A 326 -21.13 -8.51 24.65
C VAL A 326 -22.51 -9.14 24.68
N PHE A 327 -22.59 -10.47 24.56
CA PHE A 327 -23.86 -11.20 24.63
C PHE A 327 -24.64 -10.72 25.87
N GLY A 328 -25.71 -9.94 25.65
CA GLY A 328 -26.51 -9.34 26.73
C GLY A 328 -26.29 -7.84 26.98
N ASP A 329 -25.39 -7.16 26.26
CA ASP A 329 -25.31 -5.70 26.25
C ASP A 329 -25.92 -5.12 24.99
N ASP A 330 -26.88 -4.24 25.17
CA ASP A 330 -27.70 -3.66 24.09
C ASP A 330 -27.07 -2.39 23.47
N ALA A 331 -25.76 -2.21 23.62
CA ALA A 331 -25.00 -1.13 23.01
C ALA A 331 -24.25 -1.66 21.79
N HIS A 332 -24.30 -0.92 20.69
CA HIS A 332 -23.51 -1.21 19.51
C HIS A 332 -22.07 -0.75 19.75
N GLU A 333 -21.25 -1.62 20.33
CA GLU A 333 -19.85 -1.32 20.61
C GLU A 333 -18.98 -1.53 19.36
N VAL A 334 -18.30 -0.47 18.95
CA VAL A 334 -17.30 -0.49 17.88
C VAL A 334 -15.93 -0.28 18.50
N PHE A 335 -15.10 -1.31 18.43
CA PHE A 335 -13.73 -1.28 18.89
C PHE A 335 -12.83 -0.89 17.74
N MET A 336 -12.12 0.24 17.91
CA MET A 336 -11.31 0.78 16.82
C MET A 336 -9.99 0.02 16.67
N GLY A 337 -9.74 -0.44 15.44
CA GLY A 337 -8.47 -1.02 15.03
C GLY A 337 -7.38 0.01 14.77
N ARG A 338 -6.21 -0.45 14.28
CA ARG A 338 -5.17 0.47 13.76
C ARG A 338 -5.64 1.05 12.44
N SER A 339 -5.34 2.32 12.17
CA SER A 339 -5.70 2.98 10.91
C SER A 339 -7.21 2.99 10.66
N PHE A 340 -7.99 3.22 11.72
CA PHE A 340 -9.43 3.35 11.63
C PHE A 340 -9.80 4.51 10.69
N SER A 341 -10.80 4.31 9.84
CA SER A 341 -11.22 5.26 8.80
C SER A 341 -12.74 5.34 8.72
N ARG A 342 -13.29 6.34 8.03
CA ARG A 342 -14.74 6.42 7.74
C ARG A 342 -15.27 5.13 7.11
N LYS A 343 -14.51 4.58 6.17
CA LYS A 343 -14.77 3.27 5.55
C LYS A 343 -14.95 2.17 6.61
N SER A 344 -13.97 2.03 7.50
CA SER A 344 -14.00 1.04 8.58
C SER A 344 -15.16 1.29 9.54
N LEU A 345 -15.45 2.55 9.89
CA LEU A 345 -16.60 2.88 10.73
C LEU A 345 -17.91 2.39 10.10
N PHE A 346 -18.15 2.70 8.82
CA PHE A 346 -19.36 2.28 8.13
C PHE A 346 -19.46 0.76 7.98
N HIS A 347 -18.33 0.07 7.81
CA HIS A 347 -18.27 -1.39 7.81
C HIS A 347 -18.75 -1.98 9.14
N GLU A 348 -18.20 -1.51 10.26
CA GLU A 348 -18.57 -1.97 11.59
C GLU A 348 -20.02 -1.62 11.93
N LEU A 349 -20.48 -0.42 11.60
CA LEU A 349 -21.89 -0.03 11.79
C LEU A 349 -22.83 -0.82 10.87
N GLY A 350 -22.37 -1.27 9.69
CA GLY A 350 -23.13 -2.15 8.82
C GLY A 350 -23.36 -3.54 9.43
N HIS A 351 -22.37 -4.09 10.14
CA HIS A 351 -22.60 -5.30 10.95
C HIS A 351 -23.66 -5.09 12.02
N GLN A 352 -23.68 -3.90 12.65
CA GLN A 352 -24.67 -3.57 13.67
C GLN A 352 -26.07 -3.43 13.07
N LEU A 353 -26.18 -2.85 11.86
CA LEU A 353 -27.43 -2.73 11.12
C LEU A 353 -28.00 -4.10 10.75
N GLU A 354 -27.15 -5.06 10.37
CA GLU A 354 -27.55 -6.44 10.03
C GLU A 354 -28.11 -7.24 11.21
N ARG A 355 -27.93 -6.77 12.46
CA ARG A 355 -28.51 -7.41 13.64
C ARG A 355 -30.01 -7.23 13.75
N ASP A 356 -30.58 -6.31 12.99
CA ASP A 356 -32.01 -6.28 12.79
C ASP A 356 -32.47 -7.62 12.18
N PRO A 357 -33.45 -8.33 12.77
CA PRO A 357 -33.83 -9.64 12.26
C PRO A 357 -34.30 -9.64 10.80
N VAL A 358 -34.90 -8.55 10.33
CA VAL A 358 -35.31 -8.42 8.93
C VAL A 358 -34.06 -8.29 8.05
N ALA A 359 -33.11 -7.43 8.42
CA ALA A 359 -31.85 -7.30 7.70
C ALA A 359 -31.05 -8.62 7.65
N SER A 360 -30.96 -9.32 8.79
CA SER A 360 -30.26 -10.60 8.89
C SER A 360 -30.85 -11.67 7.98
N VAL A 361 -32.19 -11.80 7.95
CA VAL A 361 -32.88 -12.74 7.07
C VAL A 361 -32.65 -12.37 5.61
N LEU A 362 -32.78 -11.08 5.25
CA LEU A 362 -32.55 -10.59 3.90
C LEU A 362 -31.12 -10.84 3.42
N ALA A 363 -30.12 -10.61 4.28
CA ALA A 363 -28.71 -10.85 3.98
C ALA A 363 -28.41 -12.34 3.74
N ASN A 364 -28.92 -13.21 4.61
CA ASN A 364 -28.74 -14.65 4.45
C ASN A 364 -29.46 -15.18 3.20
N GLU A 365 -30.68 -14.70 2.94
CA GLU A 365 -31.43 -15.06 1.74
C GLU A 365 -30.71 -14.59 0.46
N PHE A 366 -30.15 -13.39 0.46
CA PHE A 366 -29.33 -12.87 -0.62
C PHE A 366 -28.15 -13.81 -0.93
N LEU A 367 -27.40 -14.24 0.09
CA LEU A 367 -26.28 -15.18 -0.10
C LEU A 367 -26.76 -16.55 -0.62
N VAL A 368 -27.86 -17.09 -0.09
CA VAL A 368 -28.39 -18.38 -0.51
C VAL A 368 -28.87 -18.36 -1.96
N ARG A 369 -29.54 -17.29 -2.38
CA ARG A 369 -30.08 -17.15 -3.74
C ARG A 369 -28.99 -16.96 -4.79
N ARG A 370 -27.91 -16.26 -4.43
CA ARG A 370 -26.87 -15.86 -5.38
C ARG A 370 -25.67 -16.79 -5.47
N ARG A 371 -25.35 -17.54 -4.41
CA ARG A 371 -24.18 -18.43 -4.42
C ARG A 371 -24.24 -19.40 -5.60
N GLU A 372 -23.09 -19.62 -6.24
CA GLU A 372 -22.96 -20.59 -7.34
C GLU A 372 -23.21 -22.03 -6.86
N SER A 373 -22.87 -22.33 -5.60
CA SER A 373 -23.08 -23.65 -4.98
C SER A 373 -23.07 -23.56 -3.44
N GLU A 374 -23.45 -24.66 -2.78
CA GLU A 374 -23.33 -24.79 -1.33
C GLU A 374 -21.91 -25.07 -0.83
N GLN A 375 -20.97 -25.32 -1.76
CA GLN A 375 -19.58 -25.58 -1.43
C GLN A 375 -18.93 -24.32 -0.86
N LEU A 376 -18.16 -24.52 0.22
CA LEU A 376 -17.36 -23.48 0.84
C LEU A 376 -15.92 -23.56 0.34
N TYR A 377 -15.34 -22.40 0.07
CA TYR A 377 -13.96 -22.24 -0.35
C TYR A 377 -13.21 -21.37 0.64
N SER A 378 -11.91 -21.61 0.81
CA SER A 378 -11.07 -20.71 1.61
C SER A 378 -11.09 -19.31 1.01
N LEU A 379 -11.23 -18.28 1.84
CA LEU A 379 -11.14 -16.89 1.37
C LEU A 379 -9.77 -16.58 0.75
N ASN A 380 -8.69 -17.17 1.28
CA ASN A 380 -7.35 -17.03 0.69
C ASN A 380 -7.31 -17.55 -0.76
N LEU A 381 -8.04 -18.63 -1.05
CA LEU A 381 -8.16 -19.18 -2.41
C LEU A 381 -8.97 -18.25 -3.31
N LEU A 382 -10.13 -17.77 -2.85
CA LEU A 382 -11.02 -16.94 -3.66
C LEU A 382 -10.46 -15.54 -3.95
N THR A 383 -9.73 -14.94 -3.01
CA THR A 383 -9.19 -13.58 -3.16
C THR A 383 -7.72 -13.56 -3.61
N GLY A 384 -7.03 -14.71 -3.59
CA GLY A 384 -5.57 -14.78 -3.80
C GLY A 384 -4.75 -14.08 -2.71
N SER A 385 -5.35 -13.76 -1.56
CA SER A 385 -4.68 -13.09 -0.45
C SER A 385 -4.23 -14.13 0.58
N HIS A 386 -3.23 -13.80 1.41
CA HIS A 386 -2.80 -14.62 2.54
C HIS A 386 -3.13 -13.98 3.90
N CYS A 387 -3.95 -12.91 3.90
CA CYS A 387 -4.29 -12.16 5.11
C CYS A 387 -5.51 -12.71 5.89
N PHE A 388 -6.18 -13.74 5.35
CA PHE A 388 -7.30 -14.41 5.97
C PHE A 388 -6.86 -15.66 6.74
N GLY A 389 -7.57 -15.98 7.81
CA GLY A 389 -7.40 -17.20 8.59
C GLY A 389 -7.63 -18.45 7.73
N ARG A 390 -7.01 -19.57 8.13
CA ARG A 390 -7.15 -20.86 7.41
C ARG A 390 -8.58 -21.41 7.47
N ASP A 391 -9.32 -21.04 8.50
CA ASP A 391 -10.71 -21.41 8.77
C ASP A 391 -11.71 -20.38 8.23
N GLU A 392 -11.25 -19.26 7.66
CA GLU A 392 -12.11 -18.29 7.02
C GLU A 392 -12.52 -18.78 5.63
N VAL A 393 -13.80 -19.15 5.51
CA VAL A 393 -14.40 -19.73 4.31
C VAL A 393 -15.58 -18.90 3.83
N ALA A 394 -15.83 -18.95 2.53
CA ALA A 394 -16.91 -18.23 1.87
C ALA A 394 -17.58 -19.11 0.81
N TYR A 395 -18.84 -18.80 0.53
CA TYR A 395 -19.48 -19.20 -0.72
C TYR A 395 -18.74 -18.55 -1.90
N LYS A 396 -18.95 -19.04 -3.13
CA LYS A 396 -18.41 -18.44 -4.35
C LYS A 396 -19.55 -17.82 -5.18
N ASP A 397 -19.34 -16.62 -5.69
CA ASP A 397 -20.18 -15.91 -6.66
C ASP A 397 -19.39 -14.68 -7.20
N SER A 398 -20.01 -13.98 -8.13
CA SER A 398 -19.70 -12.70 -8.76
C SER A 398 -20.01 -11.46 -7.92
N TRP A 399 -19.94 -11.52 -6.58
CA TRP A 399 -20.09 -10.33 -5.73
C TRP A 399 -19.01 -9.28 -6.01
N ILE A 400 -19.22 -8.06 -5.51
CA ILE A 400 -18.18 -7.00 -5.56
C ILE A 400 -16.84 -7.45 -4.96
N HIS A 401 -16.87 -8.36 -3.98
CA HIS A 401 -15.68 -8.97 -3.40
C HIS A 401 -16.04 -10.35 -2.79
N PRO A 402 -15.19 -11.39 -2.91
CA PRO A 402 -15.48 -12.71 -2.35
C PRO A 402 -15.77 -12.74 -0.83
N TYR A 403 -15.27 -11.73 -0.11
CA TYR A 403 -15.53 -11.55 1.32
C TYR A 403 -17.02 -11.40 1.65
N VAL A 404 -17.85 -10.90 0.73
CA VAL A 404 -19.32 -10.81 0.91
C VAL A 404 -19.92 -12.18 1.21
N GLY A 405 -19.43 -13.23 0.55
CA GLY A 405 -19.89 -14.61 0.74
C GLY A 405 -19.35 -15.31 1.99
N LYS A 406 -18.62 -14.61 2.87
CA LYS A 406 -18.02 -15.20 4.08
C LYS A 406 -19.09 -15.82 4.96
N ARG A 407 -18.85 -17.07 5.37
CA ARG A 407 -19.76 -17.81 6.25
C ARG A 407 -19.24 -17.78 7.68
N TYR A 408 -20.01 -17.16 8.57
CA TYR A 408 -19.78 -17.22 10.00
C TYR A 408 -20.59 -18.33 10.68
N ARG A 409 -20.11 -18.81 11.83
CA ARG A 409 -20.81 -19.84 12.63
C ARG A 409 -22.12 -19.35 13.25
N ASN A 410 -22.20 -18.06 13.56
CA ASN A 410 -23.36 -17.39 14.15
C ASN A 410 -24.35 -16.87 13.10
N GLN A 411 -24.19 -17.21 11.81
CA GLN A 411 -25.04 -16.77 10.70
C GLN A 411 -25.03 -15.25 10.43
N SER A 412 -24.10 -14.48 11.03
CA SER A 412 -23.82 -13.13 10.53
C SER A 412 -23.19 -13.23 9.13
N THR A 413 -23.35 -12.19 8.34
CA THR A 413 -22.80 -12.11 6.99
C THR A 413 -21.95 -10.85 6.82
N GLU A 414 -21.42 -10.67 5.60
CA GLU A 414 -20.69 -9.47 5.19
C GLU A 414 -21.50 -8.61 4.21
N VAL A 415 -22.78 -8.89 4.03
CA VAL A 415 -23.61 -8.23 3.00
C VAL A 415 -23.82 -6.76 3.38
N PHE A 416 -24.36 -6.47 4.56
CA PHE A 416 -24.60 -5.09 4.98
C PHE A 416 -23.32 -4.36 5.36
N SER A 417 -22.35 -5.02 5.99
CA SER A 417 -21.06 -4.39 6.33
C SER A 417 -20.32 -3.90 5.09
N VAL A 418 -20.17 -4.75 4.06
CA VAL A 418 -19.49 -4.37 2.81
C VAL A 418 -20.33 -3.36 2.01
N ALA A 419 -21.65 -3.51 1.94
CA ALA A 419 -22.48 -2.53 1.25
C ALA A 419 -22.40 -1.14 1.91
N MET A 420 -22.52 -1.06 3.23
CA MET A 420 -22.42 0.21 3.96
C MET A 420 -21.01 0.79 3.90
N GLU A 421 -19.98 -0.06 3.93
CA GLU A 421 -18.60 0.34 3.64
C GLU A 421 -18.51 1.09 2.31
N HIS A 422 -19.14 0.54 1.27
CA HIS A 422 -19.15 1.15 -0.05
C HIS A 422 -19.99 2.43 -0.11
N LEU A 423 -21.07 2.53 0.66
CA LEU A 423 -21.86 3.77 0.76
C LEU A 423 -21.20 4.87 1.61
N SER A 424 -20.02 4.62 2.17
CA SER A 424 -19.30 5.61 2.98
C SER A 424 -18.73 6.80 2.18
N ASP A 425 -18.57 6.64 0.86
CA ASP A 425 -18.16 7.69 -0.07
C ASP A 425 -18.68 7.45 -1.49
N ALA A 426 -18.71 8.52 -2.29
CA ALA A 426 -19.30 8.51 -3.63
C ALA A 426 -18.59 7.56 -4.62
N GLU A 427 -17.26 7.49 -4.63
CA GLU A 427 -16.55 6.61 -5.57
C GLU A 427 -16.88 5.14 -5.30
N ARG A 428 -16.87 4.75 -4.01
CA ARG A 428 -17.18 3.37 -3.61
C ARG A 428 -18.66 3.03 -3.81
N ALA A 429 -19.57 3.97 -3.59
CA ALA A 429 -21.00 3.77 -3.81
C ALA A 429 -21.27 3.48 -5.29
N GLN A 430 -20.64 4.23 -6.18
CA GLN A 430 -20.74 4.00 -7.61
C GLN A 430 -20.15 2.64 -8.03
N ARG A 431 -19.01 2.25 -7.43
CA ARG A 431 -18.42 0.93 -7.66
C ARG A 431 -19.38 -0.19 -7.27
N LEU A 432 -20.07 -0.05 -6.13
CA LEU A 432 -21.10 -0.98 -5.69
C LEU A 432 -22.24 -1.08 -6.71
N MET A 433 -22.78 0.04 -7.16
CA MET A 433 -23.86 0.07 -8.16
C MET A 433 -23.51 -0.61 -9.50
N ILE A 434 -22.24 -0.51 -9.93
CA ILE A 434 -21.78 -1.12 -11.19
C ILE A 434 -21.43 -2.60 -11.03
N LYS A 435 -20.69 -2.94 -9.96
CA LYS A 435 -20.14 -4.28 -9.79
C LYS A 435 -21.10 -5.25 -9.15
N ASP A 436 -22.03 -4.75 -8.34
CA ASP A 436 -22.93 -5.59 -7.56
C ASP A 436 -24.27 -4.87 -7.33
N ARG A 437 -25.01 -4.72 -8.42
CA ARG A 437 -26.25 -3.96 -8.46
C ARG A 437 -27.32 -4.56 -7.53
N GLU A 438 -27.42 -5.89 -7.46
CA GLU A 438 -28.41 -6.55 -6.61
C GLU A 438 -28.12 -6.30 -5.12
N MET A 439 -26.85 -6.30 -4.69
CA MET A 439 -26.50 -5.95 -3.30
C MET A 439 -26.83 -4.49 -3.00
N PHE A 440 -26.56 -3.58 -3.96
CA PHE A 440 -26.97 -2.18 -3.85
C PHE A 440 -28.48 -2.06 -3.66
N ASP A 441 -29.27 -2.67 -4.54
CA ASP A 441 -30.73 -2.56 -4.53
C ASP A 441 -31.34 -3.17 -3.25
N LEU A 442 -30.78 -4.29 -2.76
CA LEU A 442 -31.17 -4.89 -1.48
C LEU A 442 -30.98 -3.93 -0.31
N VAL A 443 -29.76 -3.40 -0.16
CA VAL A 443 -29.41 -2.57 1.00
C VAL A 443 -30.08 -1.20 0.89
N ALA A 444 -30.15 -0.61 -0.30
CA ALA A 444 -30.90 0.61 -0.57
C ALA A 444 -32.38 0.45 -0.21
N GLY A 445 -33.02 -0.64 -0.65
CA GLY A 445 -34.41 -0.94 -0.32
C GLY A 445 -34.63 -1.09 1.20
N TYR A 446 -33.73 -1.80 1.88
CA TYR A 446 -33.82 -1.95 3.33
C TYR A 446 -33.65 -0.62 4.07
N ILE A 447 -32.63 0.20 3.76
CA ILE A 447 -32.37 1.44 4.51
C ILE A 447 -33.39 2.55 4.24
N THR A 448 -34.04 2.53 3.08
CA THR A 448 -35.10 3.49 2.70
C THR A 448 -36.50 3.04 3.09
N SER A 449 -36.71 1.76 3.38
CA SER A 449 -37.98 1.27 3.90
C SER A 449 -38.28 1.82 5.28
N GLU A 450 -39.55 1.94 5.63
CA GLU A 450 -39.95 2.21 7.01
C GLU A 450 -39.44 1.11 7.95
N MET A 451 -39.23 1.46 9.22
CA MET A 451 -38.82 0.49 10.22
C MET A 451 -40.00 -0.47 10.46
N SER A 452 -39.80 -1.77 10.22
CA SER A 452 -40.84 -2.77 10.46
C SER A 452 -41.27 -2.79 11.94
N GLU A 453 -42.49 -3.25 12.23
CA GLU A 453 -42.95 -3.39 13.63
C GLU A 453 -41.99 -4.26 14.46
N LEU A 454 -41.44 -5.33 13.87
CA LEU A 454 -40.45 -6.19 14.51
C LEU A 454 -39.14 -5.43 14.80
N SER A 455 -38.66 -4.63 13.85
CA SER A 455 -37.49 -3.77 14.01
C SER A 455 -37.70 -2.73 15.13
N GLN A 456 -38.88 -2.08 15.15
CA GLN A 456 -39.26 -1.12 16.18
C GLN A 456 -39.31 -1.79 17.56
N PHE A 457 -39.92 -2.98 17.66
CA PHE A 457 -40.00 -3.75 18.88
C PHE A 457 -38.63 -4.17 19.41
N ASN A 458 -37.75 -4.71 18.54
CA ASN A 458 -36.39 -5.08 18.93
C ASN A 458 -35.59 -3.87 19.40
N ARG A 459 -35.71 -2.72 18.71
CA ARG A 459 -35.08 -1.47 19.13
C ARG A 459 -35.57 -1.03 20.51
N ALA A 460 -36.87 -1.09 20.77
CA ALA A 460 -37.44 -0.74 22.07
C ALA A 460 -36.93 -1.66 23.18
N ILE A 461 -36.82 -2.97 22.92
CA ILE A 461 -36.23 -3.94 23.87
C ILE A 461 -34.76 -3.58 24.16
N SER A 462 -33.95 -3.34 23.13
CA SER A 462 -32.54 -2.98 23.29
C SER A 462 -32.39 -1.68 24.08
N GLN A 463 -33.21 -0.67 23.79
CA GLN A 463 -33.22 0.59 24.56
C GLN A 463 -33.60 0.37 26.03
N ALA A 464 -34.63 -0.43 26.31
CA ALA A 464 -35.07 -0.71 27.68
C ALA A 464 -34.00 -1.43 28.50
N ARG A 465 -33.31 -2.41 27.89
CA ARG A 465 -32.22 -3.11 28.56
C ARG A 465 -30.99 -2.23 28.76
N MET A 466 -30.66 -1.36 27.80
CA MET A 466 -29.62 -0.34 27.99
C MET A 466 -29.92 0.59 29.16
N ALA A 467 -31.16 1.08 29.26
CA ALA A 467 -31.58 1.93 30.36
C ALA A 467 -31.45 1.21 31.71
N LYS A 468 -31.82 -0.08 31.78
CA LYS A 468 -31.65 -0.91 32.97
C LYS A 468 -30.18 -1.09 33.35
N LYS A 469 -29.30 -1.34 32.37
CA LYS A 469 -27.85 -1.50 32.61
C LYS A 469 -27.25 -0.19 33.14
N GLN A 470 -27.60 0.94 32.52
CA GLN A 470 -27.16 2.26 32.98
C GLN A 470 -27.63 2.53 34.41
N ALA A 471 -28.91 2.30 34.71
CA ALA A 471 -29.45 2.47 36.06
C ALA A 471 -28.74 1.59 37.11
N THR A 472 -28.38 0.35 36.74
CA THR A 472 -27.60 -0.54 37.60
C THR A 472 -26.19 -0.01 37.85
N ALA A 473 -25.53 0.49 36.82
CA ALA A 473 -24.20 1.09 36.94
C ALA A 473 -24.22 2.35 37.80
N ASP A 474 -25.21 3.22 37.60
CA ASP A 474 -25.39 4.45 38.38
C ASP A 474 -25.69 4.12 39.85
N ALA A 475 -26.53 3.12 40.13
CA ALA A 475 -26.81 2.66 41.48
C ALA A 475 -25.55 2.14 42.18
N LYS A 476 -24.74 1.32 41.49
CA LYS A 476 -23.47 0.81 42.02
C LYS A 476 -22.47 1.94 42.29
N GLN A 477 -22.40 2.93 41.40
CA GLN A 477 -21.54 4.10 41.61
C GLN A 477 -22.02 4.95 42.79
N ALA A 478 -23.33 5.13 42.94
CA ALA A 478 -23.91 5.86 44.08
C ALA A 478 -23.64 5.13 45.40
N GLU A 479 -23.77 3.80 45.43
CA GLU A 479 -23.43 2.96 46.58
C GLU A 479 -21.94 3.09 46.95
N GLN A 480 -21.05 3.00 45.96
CA GLN A 480 -19.61 3.20 46.19
C GLN A 480 -19.32 4.59 46.75
N ASN A 481 -19.92 5.64 46.18
CA ASN A 481 -19.75 7.01 46.67
C ASN A 481 -20.27 7.17 48.11
N ALA A 482 -21.39 6.54 48.45
CA ALA A 482 -21.94 6.55 49.81
C ALA A 482 -21.01 5.83 50.79
N GLN A 483 -20.47 4.68 50.39
CA GLN A 483 -19.48 3.95 51.18
C GLN A 483 -18.21 4.80 51.40
N ASP A 484 -17.74 5.52 50.37
CA ASP A 484 -16.58 6.39 50.48
C ASP A 484 -16.81 7.54 51.45
N GLN A 485 -17.99 8.16 51.39
CA GLN A 485 -18.39 9.22 52.31
C GLN A 485 -18.45 8.69 53.75
N MET A 486 -19.00 7.49 53.96
CA MET A 486 -19.02 6.83 55.27
C MET A 486 -17.61 6.55 55.79
N ILE A 487 -16.73 6.00 54.94
CA ILE A 487 -15.32 5.73 55.27
C ILE A 487 -14.60 7.03 55.60
N ALA A 488 -14.80 8.07 54.80
CA ALA A 488 -14.19 9.39 54.99
C ALA A 488 -14.61 10.03 56.32
N ALA A 489 -15.87 9.83 56.73
CA ALA A 489 -16.41 10.31 58.00
C ALA A 489 -16.00 9.47 59.21
N THR A 490 -15.59 8.20 59.02
CA THR A 490 -15.24 7.29 60.12
C THR A 490 -13.74 7.30 60.43
N ILE A 491 -12.90 7.52 59.42
CA ILE A 491 -11.45 7.47 59.58
C ILE A 491 -10.90 8.87 59.80
N PHE A 492 -10.54 9.11 61.06
CA PHE A 492 -9.81 10.28 61.51
C PHE A 492 -8.34 9.91 61.64
N ILE A 493 -7.50 10.50 60.78
CA ILE A 493 -6.06 10.38 60.90
C ILE A 493 -5.65 11.41 61.94
N ASP A 494 -5.09 10.92 63.04
CA ASP A 494 -4.58 11.77 64.11
C ASP A 494 -3.22 12.33 63.67
N ASP A 495 -3.23 13.58 63.24
CA ASP A 495 -2.05 14.34 62.85
C ASP A 495 -1.49 15.19 64.01
N ALA A 496 -2.22 15.27 65.13
CA ALA A 496 -1.78 15.97 66.34
C ALA A 496 -0.71 15.16 67.08
N ILE A 497 -0.69 13.85 66.90
CA ILE A 497 0.33 12.96 67.45
C ILE A 497 1.59 13.02 66.58
N SER A 498 2.71 13.43 67.18
CA SER A 498 4.00 13.45 66.48
C SER A 498 4.49 12.03 66.19
N GLU A 499 5.33 11.86 65.17
CA GLU A 499 5.97 10.57 64.86
C GLU A 499 6.72 10.01 66.08
N GLU A 500 7.33 10.88 66.92
CA GLU A 500 8.01 10.44 68.14
C GLU A 500 7.06 9.90 69.22
N GLN A 501 5.82 10.38 69.25
CA GLN A 501 4.81 9.93 70.20
C GLN A 501 4.13 8.63 69.72
N ALA A 502 3.97 8.46 68.41
CA ALA A 502 3.40 7.26 67.81
C ALA A 502 4.31 6.03 67.94
N LEU A 503 5.63 6.23 67.95
CA LEU A 503 6.65 5.18 68.13
C LEU A 503 7.65 5.58 69.23
N PRO A 504 7.42 5.17 70.49
CA PRO A 504 8.26 5.57 71.62
C PRO A 504 9.70 5.04 71.46
N GLU A 505 9.86 3.82 70.96
CA GLU A 505 11.15 3.16 70.82
C GLU A 505 11.93 3.70 69.61
N ALA A 506 13.20 4.05 69.82
CA ALA A 506 14.05 4.59 68.76
C ALA A 506 14.33 3.57 67.64
N GLN A 507 14.37 2.28 67.99
CA GLN A 507 14.62 1.18 67.05
C GLN A 507 13.46 1.01 66.06
N ASP A 508 12.22 1.11 66.54
CA ASP A 508 11.03 1.00 65.70
C ASP A 508 10.88 2.17 64.73
N ARG A 509 11.25 3.38 65.19
CA ARG A 509 11.34 4.57 64.32
C ARG A 509 12.35 4.40 63.20
N ASP A 510 13.54 3.90 63.50
CA ASP A 510 14.57 3.66 62.49
C ASP A 510 14.13 2.59 61.47
N MET A 511 13.48 1.52 61.94
CA MET A 511 12.94 0.49 61.07
C MET A 511 11.83 1.02 60.16
N CYS A 512 10.84 1.75 60.69
CA CYS A 512 9.81 2.38 59.88
C CYS A 512 10.40 3.31 58.82
N ARG A 513 11.37 4.15 59.19
CA ARG A 513 12.07 5.03 58.25
C ARG A 513 12.83 4.26 57.18
N LYS A 514 13.39 3.10 57.49
CA LYS A 514 14.03 2.21 56.49
C LYS A 514 13.03 1.66 55.48
N PHE A 515 11.87 1.17 55.94
CA PHE A 515 10.80 0.69 55.04
C PHE A 515 10.32 1.78 54.11
N VAL A 516 9.99 2.95 54.67
CA VAL A 516 9.52 4.12 53.93
C VAL A 516 10.59 4.63 52.95
N ARG A 517 11.87 4.61 53.34
CA ARG A 517 12.98 5.00 52.46
C ARG A 517 13.18 4.02 51.31
N TRP A 518 13.00 2.72 51.54
CA TRP A 518 13.16 1.70 50.50
C TRP A 518 12.05 1.76 49.46
N GLU A 519 10.82 2.04 49.89
CA GLU A 519 9.66 2.18 49.01
C GLU A 519 9.56 3.57 48.35
N SER A 520 10.38 4.55 48.74
CA SER A 520 10.33 5.90 48.17
C SER A 520 11.36 6.13 47.08
N LYS A 521 11.01 7.00 46.11
CA LYS A 521 11.90 7.31 44.99
C LYS A 521 13.17 7.96 45.51
N LYS A 522 14.34 7.56 45.00
CA LYS A 522 15.62 8.20 45.38
C LYS A 522 15.51 9.72 45.23
N GLY A 523 15.67 10.45 46.33
CA GLY A 523 15.54 11.92 46.40
C GLY A 523 14.15 12.44 46.77
N SER A 524 13.13 11.59 46.87
CA SER A 524 11.83 11.91 47.48
C SER A 524 11.94 11.74 48.99
N THR A 525 11.57 12.76 49.76
CA THR A 525 11.36 12.61 51.20
C THR A 525 9.92 12.23 51.45
N ALA A 526 9.71 11.05 52.01
CA ALA A 526 8.42 10.72 52.60
C ALA A 526 8.18 11.65 53.79
N LYS A 527 6.97 12.16 53.92
CA LYS A 527 6.56 13.07 54.99
C LYS A 527 5.59 12.34 55.91
N TRP A 528 5.82 12.42 57.20
CA TRP A 528 4.83 12.02 58.20
C TRP A 528 3.48 12.67 57.88
N TYR A 529 2.44 11.86 57.85
CA TYR A 529 1.08 12.32 57.57
C TYR A 529 0.19 12.24 58.82
N GLY A 530 0.40 11.22 59.66
CA GLY A 530 -0.34 11.00 60.88
C GLY A 530 -0.46 9.51 61.20
N GLN A 531 -1.31 9.17 62.16
CA GLN A 531 -1.60 7.79 62.50
C GLN A 531 -3.10 7.48 62.51
N TYR A 532 -3.44 6.21 62.26
CA TYR A 532 -4.78 5.69 62.46
C TYR A 532 -4.72 4.36 63.20
N ARG A 533 -5.18 4.34 64.46
CA ARG A 533 -4.95 3.22 65.38
C ARG A 533 -3.45 2.90 65.45
N HIS A 534 -3.05 1.67 65.15
CA HIS A 534 -1.65 1.26 65.09
C HIS A 534 -0.99 1.49 63.71
N TRP A 535 -1.69 2.04 62.72
CA TRP A 535 -1.12 2.28 61.38
C TRP A 535 -0.47 3.66 61.31
N LEU A 536 0.79 3.67 60.88
CA LEU A 536 1.61 4.86 60.69
C LEU A 536 1.58 5.26 59.22
N ILE A 537 1.30 6.53 58.95
CA ILE A 537 1.00 6.98 57.59
C ILE A 537 2.03 8.01 57.14
N TYR A 538 2.58 7.79 55.95
CA TYR A 538 3.48 8.71 55.30
C TYR A 538 2.99 9.05 53.90
N SER A 539 3.13 10.31 53.49
CA SER A 539 2.85 10.79 52.14
C SER A 539 4.14 10.98 51.33
N GLY A 540 4.11 10.75 50.03
CA GLY A 540 5.33 10.82 49.21
C GLY A 540 5.18 10.24 47.81
N VAL A 541 6.33 9.98 47.17
CA VAL A 541 6.41 9.24 45.91
C VAL A 541 6.92 7.84 46.21
N PHE A 542 6.02 6.86 46.11
CA PHE A 542 6.30 5.47 46.45
C PHE A 542 6.27 4.59 45.21
N LYS A 543 6.96 3.45 45.29
CA LYS A 543 6.89 2.42 44.27
C LYS A 543 5.57 1.66 44.41
N ASP A 544 4.78 1.65 43.35
CA ASP A 544 3.62 0.78 43.22
C ASP A 544 4.11 -0.67 43.11
N ARG A 545 3.74 -1.51 44.08
CA ARG A 545 4.15 -2.92 44.13
C ARG A 545 3.56 -3.73 42.98
N CYS A 546 2.41 -3.34 42.43
CA CYS A 546 1.77 -4.06 41.34
C CYS A 546 2.42 -3.74 39.99
N ASN A 547 2.80 -2.48 39.76
CA ASN A 547 3.22 -2.01 38.43
C ASN A 547 4.69 -1.54 38.35
N ALA A 548 5.42 -1.59 39.46
CA ALA A 548 6.80 -1.08 39.60
C ALA A 548 6.99 0.41 39.20
N LYS A 549 5.90 1.17 39.06
CA LYS A 549 5.90 2.61 38.73
C LYS A 549 6.01 3.44 40.01
N TRP A 550 6.66 4.59 39.92
CA TRP A 550 6.73 5.56 41.01
C TRP A 550 5.52 6.48 40.95
N LEU A 551 4.65 6.42 41.97
CA LEU A 551 3.40 7.19 42.02
C LEU A 551 3.35 8.05 43.29
N LYS A 552 2.73 9.22 43.18
CA LYS A 552 2.38 10.04 44.35
C LYS A 552 1.26 9.35 45.12
N GLY A 553 1.38 9.30 46.43
CA GLY A 553 0.36 8.70 47.29
C GLY A 553 0.84 8.54 48.74
N PHE A 554 0.39 7.46 49.36
CA PHE A 554 0.60 7.17 50.77
C PHE A 554 1.20 5.78 50.98
N VAL A 555 1.93 5.62 52.07
CA VAL A 555 2.31 4.31 52.61
C VAL A 555 1.80 4.21 54.04
N ALA A 556 1.13 3.10 54.34
CA ALA A 556 0.70 2.72 55.67
C ALA A 556 1.59 1.59 56.18
N VAL A 557 2.17 1.77 57.36
CA VAL A 557 3.04 0.79 58.03
C VAL A 557 2.37 0.37 59.33
N ASN A 558 2.24 -0.93 59.59
CA ASN A 558 1.69 -1.40 60.86
C ASN A 558 2.72 -1.17 61.98
N GLY A 559 2.40 -0.27 62.90
CA GLY A 559 3.23 0.05 64.06
C GLY A 559 3.38 -1.08 65.08
N GLN A 560 2.55 -2.13 65.02
CA GLN A 560 2.69 -3.33 65.86
C GLN A 560 3.59 -4.40 65.25
N ASP A 561 3.87 -4.33 63.94
CA ASP A 561 4.72 -5.29 63.23
C ASP A 561 5.64 -4.56 62.25
N VAL A 562 6.45 -3.65 62.79
CA VAL A 562 7.38 -2.82 62.01
C VAL A 562 8.56 -3.60 61.46
N HIS A 563 8.62 -4.92 61.65
CA HIS A 563 9.72 -5.78 61.19
C HIS A 563 9.37 -6.62 59.97
N SER A 564 8.11 -6.69 59.56
CA SER A 564 7.66 -7.48 58.42
C SER A 564 7.38 -6.65 57.17
N TRP A 565 7.79 -7.11 55.99
CA TRP A 565 7.40 -6.50 54.72
C TRP A 565 5.90 -6.63 54.41
N SER A 566 5.21 -7.58 55.05
CA SER A 566 3.76 -7.75 54.93
C SER A 566 2.97 -6.67 55.64
N SER A 567 3.61 -5.87 56.50
CA SER A 567 2.96 -4.79 57.24
C SER A 567 3.01 -3.43 56.53
N VAL A 568 3.53 -3.39 55.30
CA VAL A 568 3.69 -2.17 54.51
C VAL A 568 2.76 -2.21 53.31
N HIS A 569 1.84 -1.25 53.25
CA HIS A 569 0.88 -1.11 52.16
C HIS A 569 1.04 0.26 51.49
N THR A 570 1.29 0.27 50.18
CA THR A 570 1.37 1.49 49.39
C THR A 570 0.08 1.69 48.60
N VAL A 571 -0.38 2.95 48.52
CA VAL A 571 -1.56 3.31 47.74
C VAL A 571 -1.31 4.61 46.99
N SER A 572 -1.58 4.60 45.69
CA SER A 572 -1.55 5.82 44.87
C SER A 572 -2.92 6.49 44.88
N GLY A 573 -2.96 7.80 45.10
CA GLY A 573 -4.23 8.56 45.06
C GLY A 573 -4.30 9.66 46.10
N ASP A 574 -5.52 10.13 46.33
CA ASP A 574 -5.86 11.11 47.37
C ASP A 574 -6.15 10.44 48.73
N GLU A 575 -6.49 11.27 49.72
CA GLU A 575 -6.80 10.81 51.07
C GLU A 575 -8.01 9.84 51.12
N THR A 576 -8.95 9.93 50.17
CA THR A 576 -10.09 9.00 50.09
C THR A 576 -9.60 7.58 49.83
N VAL A 577 -8.64 7.43 48.92
CA VAL A 577 -8.05 6.11 48.61
C VAL A 577 -7.26 5.57 49.80
N LEU A 578 -6.54 6.42 50.53
CA LEU A 578 -5.88 6.06 51.78
C LEU A 578 -6.88 5.58 52.84
N LYS A 579 -7.97 6.32 53.06
CA LYS A 579 -8.99 5.94 54.03
C LYS A 579 -9.66 4.61 53.67
N ARG A 580 -9.94 4.35 52.38
CA ARG A 580 -10.41 3.02 51.94
C ARG A 580 -9.43 1.90 52.29
N LEU A 581 -8.13 2.11 52.08
CA LEU A 581 -7.10 1.14 52.44
C LEU A 581 -7.11 0.88 53.96
N LEU A 582 -7.11 1.93 54.77
CA LEU A 582 -7.13 1.83 56.23
C LEU A 582 -8.41 1.15 56.74
N TRP A 583 -9.56 1.41 56.11
CA TRP A 583 -10.81 0.73 56.44
C TRP A 583 -10.70 -0.78 56.21
N LYS A 584 -10.18 -1.20 55.04
CA LYS A 584 -9.96 -2.61 54.72
C LYS A 584 -9.01 -3.28 55.71
N LEU A 585 -7.84 -2.69 55.94
CA LEU A 585 -6.82 -3.21 56.87
C LEU A 585 -7.30 -3.34 58.32
N THR A 586 -8.44 -2.75 58.68
CA THR A 586 -8.97 -2.78 60.04
C THR A 586 -10.25 -3.60 60.19
N HIS A 587 -10.91 -4.00 59.09
CA HIS A 587 -12.20 -4.71 59.11
C HIS A 587 -12.20 -6.01 58.27
N GLU A 588 -11.25 -6.18 57.37
CA GLU A 588 -10.93 -7.44 56.68
C GLU A 588 -9.77 -8.13 57.41
#